data_AF-A0A183TVG0-F1
#
_entry.id   AF-A0A183TVG0-F1
#
_cell.length_a   1.000
_cell.length_b   1.000
_cell.length_c   1.000
_cell.angle_alpha   90.00
_cell.angle_beta   90.00
_cell.angle_gamma   90.00
#
_symmetry.space_group_name_H-M   'P 1'
#
loop_
_entity.id
_entity.type
_entity.pdbx_description
1 polymer ?
#
loop_
_entity_poly.entity_id
_entity_poly.type
_entity_poly.pdbx_seq_one_letter_code
_entity_poly.pdbx_strand_id
1 'polypeptide(L)'
;MNAQSVSLIIWYFLMETKSDFCGENRIPYGLEVHRNGQPVLLCSRPNCFEKKYADCDDRALRKSCDENNTWVGGFDKSYGYHQPLYVQCCESDELLKHSTPLYNSVVVRPGEYFEGEEQMDTRGDEIVSFDIITNLKLIPDPNTT
;
A
#
# COMPACT_ATOMS: atom_id res chain seq x y z
N MET A 1 -2.68 -35.23 -24.38
CA MET A 1 -2.46 -33.80 -24.05
C MET A 1 -1.09 -33.41 -24.58
N ASN A 2 -1.03 -32.41 -25.46
CA ASN A 2 0.20 -32.06 -26.20
C ASN A 2 1.11 -31.18 -25.33
N ALA A 3 2.43 -31.35 -25.40
CA ALA A 3 3.39 -30.61 -24.56
C ALA A 3 3.27 -29.08 -24.71
N GLN A 4 2.86 -28.60 -25.88
CA GLN A 4 2.58 -27.18 -26.12
C GLN A 4 1.37 -26.66 -25.34
N SER A 5 0.31 -27.47 -25.16
CA SER A 5 -0.87 -27.09 -24.37
C SER A 5 -0.56 -27.03 -22.88
N VAL A 6 0.34 -27.89 -22.39
CA VAL A 6 0.80 -27.87 -20.98
C VAL A 6 1.64 -26.63 -20.71
N SER A 7 2.53 -26.26 -21.64
CA SER A 7 3.36 -25.06 -21.52
C SER A 7 2.54 -23.76 -21.50
N LEU A 8 1.45 -23.68 -22.27
CA LEU A 8 0.55 -22.52 -22.29
C LEU A 8 -0.26 -22.39 -21.00
N ILE A 9 -0.72 -23.50 -20.42
CA ILE A 9 -1.47 -23.49 -19.14
C ILE A 9 -0.57 -23.10 -17.98
N ILE A 10 0.67 -23.58 -17.95
CA ILE A 10 1.66 -23.20 -16.93
C ILE A 10 2.03 -21.72 -17.03
N TRP A 11 2.14 -21.17 -18.25
CA TRP A 11 2.32 -19.73 -18.46
C TRP A 11 1.11 -18.91 -18.01
N TYR A 12 -0.11 -19.39 -18.27
CA TYR A 12 -1.35 -18.74 -17.85
C TYR A 12 -1.54 -18.76 -16.32
N PHE A 13 -1.04 -19.79 -15.64
CA PHE A 13 -1.09 -19.90 -14.18
C PHE A 13 0.01 -19.09 -13.46
N LEU A 14 1.07 -18.67 -14.16
CA LEU A 14 2.25 -18.04 -13.55
C LEU A 14 2.16 -16.51 -13.36
N MET A 15 1.14 -15.83 -13.88
CA MET A 15 1.11 -14.36 -13.88
C MET A 15 -0.25 -13.81 -13.50
N GLU A 16 -0.60 -13.91 -12.22
CA GLU A 16 -1.49 -12.93 -11.61
C GLU A 16 -1.01 -12.67 -10.18
N THR A 17 -0.11 -11.70 -10.02
CA THR A 17 0.27 -11.20 -8.70
C THR A 17 -0.94 -10.42 -8.16
N LYS A 18 -1.77 -11.11 -7.36
CA LYS A 18 -3.01 -10.58 -6.77
C LYS A 18 -2.78 -9.59 -5.64
N SER A 19 -1.70 -8.82 -5.69
CA SER A 19 -1.34 -7.93 -4.58
C SER A 19 -0.37 -6.84 -4.99
N ASP A 20 -0.47 -5.69 -4.31
CA ASP A 20 0.51 -4.61 -4.34
C ASP A 20 1.16 -4.50 -2.97
N PHE A 21 2.47 -4.69 -2.93
CA PHE A 21 3.27 -4.52 -1.71
C PHE A 21 4.50 -3.69 -2.06
N CYS A 22 4.91 -2.81 -1.15
CA CYS A 22 6.18 -2.10 -1.33
C CYS A 22 7.40 -3.03 -1.17
N GLY A 23 7.22 -4.23 -0.62
CA GLY A 23 8.29 -5.21 -0.42
C GLY A 23 9.19 -4.89 0.78
N GLU A 24 10.38 -5.48 0.80
CA GLU A 24 11.31 -5.31 1.91
C GLU A 24 11.98 -3.92 1.89
N ASN A 25 12.02 -3.27 3.06
CA ASN A 25 12.67 -1.97 3.28
C ASN A 25 12.14 -0.82 2.41
N ARG A 26 10.86 -0.87 2.02
CA ARG A 26 10.13 0.23 1.41
C ARG A 26 8.83 0.45 2.15
N ILE A 27 8.27 1.65 1.99
CA ILE A 27 7.01 2.06 2.60
C ILE A 27 6.13 2.77 1.58
N PRO A 28 4.79 2.69 1.72
CA PRO A 28 3.89 3.45 0.88
C PRO A 28 3.76 4.88 1.40
N TYR A 29 4.13 5.83 0.56
CA TYR A 29 4.05 7.27 0.83
C TYR A 29 2.94 7.95 0.02
N GLY A 30 2.36 7.25 -0.96
CA GLY A 30 1.29 7.76 -1.79
C GLY A 30 0.44 6.67 -2.43
N LEU A 31 -0.63 7.10 -3.09
CA LEU A 31 -1.62 6.26 -3.73
C LEU A 31 -2.04 6.90 -5.06
N GLU A 32 -1.92 6.16 -6.15
CA GLU A 32 -2.60 6.48 -7.41
C GLU A 32 -3.82 5.57 -7.56
N VAL A 33 -4.95 6.12 -8.00
CA VAL A 33 -6.08 5.31 -8.45
C VAL A 33 -6.23 5.54 -9.95
N HIS A 34 -5.95 4.52 -10.74
CA HIS A 34 -6.11 4.59 -12.18
C HIS A 34 -7.57 4.87 -12.59
N ARG A 35 -7.79 5.29 -13.83
CA ARG A 35 -9.14 5.61 -14.35
C ARG A 35 -10.13 4.45 -14.30
N ASN A 36 -9.63 3.21 -14.30
CA ASN A 36 -10.44 2.00 -14.15
C ASN A 36 -10.77 1.66 -12.67
N GLY A 37 -10.35 2.50 -11.73
CA GLY A 37 -10.56 2.31 -10.29
C GLY A 37 -9.51 1.42 -9.61
N GLN A 38 -8.50 0.95 -10.34
CA GLN A 38 -7.43 0.13 -9.77
C GLN A 38 -6.45 1.00 -8.97
N PRO A 39 -6.29 0.79 -7.65
CA PRO A 39 -5.26 1.47 -6.87
C PRO A 39 -3.86 0.89 -7.13
N VAL A 40 -2.85 1.73 -6.95
CA VAL A 40 -1.41 1.42 -6.94
C VAL A 40 -0.72 2.23 -5.84
N LEU A 41 0.12 1.58 -5.02
CA LEU A 41 0.94 2.25 -4.02
C LEU A 41 2.16 2.93 -4.68
N LEU A 42 2.43 4.15 -4.25
CA LEU A 42 3.72 4.81 -4.49
C LEU A 42 4.64 4.44 -3.32
N CYS A 43 5.77 3.80 -3.62
CA CYS A 43 6.67 3.24 -2.61
C CYS A 43 8.05 3.88 -2.65
N SER A 44 8.54 4.37 -1.50
CA SER A 44 9.88 4.93 -1.37
C SER A 44 10.73 4.11 -0.37
N ARG A 45 12.04 4.40 -0.34
CA ARG A 45 12.99 3.83 0.62
C ARG A 45 13.72 4.99 1.30
N PRO A 46 13.10 5.63 2.31
CA PRO A 46 13.75 6.70 3.04
C PRO A 46 14.99 6.14 3.73
N ASN A 47 16.13 6.82 3.63
CA ASN A 47 17.37 6.38 4.26
C ASN A 47 17.30 6.42 5.80
N CYS A 48 16.48 7.31 6.37
CA CYS A 48 16.19 7.39 7.80
C CYS A 48 15.13 6.40 8.28
N PHE A 49 14.48 5.66 7.37
CA PHE A 49 13.54 4.61 7.73
C PHE A 49 14.28 3.32 8.08
N GLU A 50 14.65 3.19 9.36
CA GLU A 50 15.04 1.92 9.92
C GLU A 50 13.77 1.14 10.30
N LYS A 51 13.46 0.03 9.62
CA LYS A 51 12.43 -0.93 10.08
C LYS A 51 12.88 -1.54 11.41
N LYS A 52 12.76 -0.80 12.51
CA LYS A 52 12.90 -1.34 13.85
C LYS A 52 11.64 -2.14 14.13
N TYR A 53 11.74 -3.46 13.95
CA TYR A 53 10.77 -4.45 14.44
C TYR A 53 9.30 -4.10 14.13
N ALA A 54 8.98 -3.93 12.86
CA ALA A 54 7.59 -3.89 12.43
C ALA A 54 7.04 -5.32 12.37
N ASP A 55 5.93 -5.60 13.04
CA ASP A 55 5.22 -6.87 12.90
C ASP A 55 4.10 -6.69 11.86
N CYS A 56 4.17 -7.42 10.75
CA CYS A 56 3.24 -7.25 9.64
C CYS A 56 2.41 -8.51 9.45
N ASP A 57 1.13 -8.35 9.10
CA ASP A 57 0.31 -9.48 8.66
C ASP A 57 1.00 -10.24 7.52
N ASP A 58 0.95 -11.57 7.48
CA ASP A 58 1.60 -12.36 6.42
C ASP A 58 1.07 -12.06 5.01
N ARG A 59 -0.15 -11.52 4.91
CA ARG A 59 -0.82 -11.15 3.66
C ARG A 59 -1.89 -10.08 3.90
N ALA A 60 -2.44 -9.53 2.84
CA ALA A 60 -3.56 -8.60 2.92
C ALA A 60 -4.83 -9.34 3.42
N LEU A 61 -5.29 -9.01 4.63
CA LEU A 61 -6.38 -9.70 5.32
C LEU A 61 -7.41 -8.76 5.94
N ARG A 62 -7.03 -7.51 6.23
CA ARG A 62 -7.87 -6.53 6.92
C ARG A 62 -8.56 -5.62 5.91
N LYS A 63 -9.68 -4.99 6.26
CA LYS A 63 -10.34 -4.01 5.37
C LYS A 63 -9.79 -2.59 5.52
N SER A 64 -9.04 -2.37 6.60
CA SER A 64 -8.45 -1.11 7.03
C SER A 64 -7.40 -1.38 8.12
N CYS A 65 -6.48 -0.43 8.31
CA CYS A 65 -5.51 -0.40 9.42
C CYS A 65 -5.95 0.67 10.42
N ASP A 66 -6.94 0.34 11.25
CA ASP A 66 -7.60 1.33 12.14
C ASP A 66 -6.83 1.58 13.45
N GLU A 67 -5.82 0.78 13.74
CA GLU A 67 -4.95 0.92 14.89
C GLU A 67 -3.97 2.09 14.68
N ASN A 68 -3.81 2.93 15.70
CA ASN A 68 -3.01 4.16 15.60
C ASN A 68 -1.50 3.90 15.52
N ASN A 69 -1.03 2.73 15.95
CA ASN A 69 0.36 2.29 15.86
C ASN A 69 0.62 1.42 14.61
N THR A 70 -0.28 1.45 13.61
CA THR A 70 -0.14 0.69 12.37
C THR A 70 0.04 1.56 11.13
N TRP A 71 0.65 0.96 10.10
CA TRP A 71 0.65 1.48 8.74
C TRP A 71 0.32 0.42 7.70
N VAL A 72 -0.02 0.87 6.49
CA VAL A 72 -0.33 -0.02 5.36
C VAL A 72 0.97 -0.59 4.79
N GLY A 73 1.13 -1.91 4.77
CA GLY A 73 2.23 -2.60 4.10
C GLY A 73 1.97 -2.90 2.62
N GLY A 74 0.69 -3.03 2.26
CA GLY A 74 0.21 -3.36 0.93
C GLY A 74 -1.28 -3.67 0.87
N PHE A 75 -1.77 -4.12 -0.28
CA PHE A 75 -3.17 -4.53 -0.47
C PHE A 75 -3.35 -5.62 -1.54
N ASP A 76 -4.51 -6.28 -1.54
CA ASP A 76 -4.92 -7.26 -2.56
C ASP A 76 -5.49 -6.53 -3.79
N LYS A 77 -4.98 -6.85 -4.99
CA LYS A 77 -5.41 -6.24 -6.27
C LYS A 77 -6.72 -6.82 -6.81
N SER A 78 -7.24 -7.90 -6.24
CA SER A 78 -8.46 -8.59 -6.68
C SER A 78 -9.76 -7.85 -6.32
N TYR A 79 -9.66 -6.65 -5.77
CA TYR A 79 -10.79 -5.78 -5.49
C TYR A 79 -11.66 -5.56 -6.75
N GLY A 80 -12.98 -5.62 -6.58
CA GLY A 80 -13.94 -5.43 -7.68
C GLY A 80 -14.39 -6.72 -8.37
N TYR A 81 -13.65 -7.84 -8.24
CA TYR A 81 -14.10 -9.18 -8.66
C TYR A 81 -15.03 -9.82 -7.62
N HIS A 82 -16.05 -9.07 -7.17
CA HIS A 82 -16.90 -9.39 -6.02
C HIS A 82 -16.16 -9.50 -4.67
N GLN A 83 -14.91 -9.01 -4.60
CA GLN A 83 -14.11 -9.02 -3.38
C GLN A 83 -13.92 -7.60 -2.85
N PRO A 84 -13.97 -7.40 -1.51
CA PRO A 84 -13.55 -6.15 -0.88
C PRO A 84 -12.06 -5.87 -1.12
N LEU A 85 -11.67 -4.61 -0.96
CA LEU A 85 -10.25 -4.26 -0.82
C LEU A 85 -9.75 -4.80 0.54
N TYR A 86 -8.72 -5.63 0.50
CA TYR A 86 -7.99 -6.06 1.69
C TYR A 86 -6.62 -5.40 1.73
N VAL A 87 -6.18 -5.00 2.92
CA VAL A 87 -4.89 -4.38 3.21
C VAL A 87 -4.08 -5.27 4.18
N GLN A 88 -2.76 -5.18 4.06
CA GLN A 88 -1.81 -5.72 5.02
C GLN A 88 -1.43 -4.60 5.97
N CYS A 89 -1.55 -4.83 7.28
CA CYS A 89 -1.15 -3.86 8.28
C CYS A 89 0.17 -4.28 8.93
N CYS A 90 1.02 -3.28 9.20
CA CYS A 90 2.28 -3.41 9.91
C CYS A 90 2.23 -2.57 11.18
N GLU A 91 2.55 -3.16 12.31
CA GLU A 91 2.47 -2.55 13.64
C GLU A 91 3.86 -2.18 14.18
N SER A 92 3.98 -1.00 14.79
CA SER A 92 5.15 -0.63 15.59
C SER A 92 4.83 0.45 16.63
N ASP A 93 5.23 0.22 17.87
CA ASP A 93 5.13 1.20 18.96
C ASP A 93 5.98 2.46 18.74
N GLU A 94 7.02 2.36 17.89
CA GLU A 94 7.88 3.50 17.55
C GLU A 94 7.16 4.51 16.63
N LEU A 95 6.14 4.08 15.89
CA LEU A 95 5.38 4.96 15.00
C LEU A 95 4.79 6.13 15.77
N LEU A 96 4.15 5.87 16.92
CA LEU A 96 3.50 6.90 17.73
C LEU A 96 4.49 7.87 18.40
N LYS A 97 5.75 7.45 18.59
CA LYS A 97 6.80 8.29 19.20
C LYS A 97 7.45 9.24 18.21
N HIS A 98 7.47 8.86 16.93
CA HIS A 98 8.26 9.52 15.89
C HIS A 98 7.43 10.09 14.74
N SER A 99 6.11 9.95 14.77
CA SER A 99 5.22 10.47 13.72
C SER A 99 4.13 11.37 14.27
N THR A 100 3.62 12.24 13.41
CA THR A 100 2.47 13.09 13.67
C THR A 100 1.50 12.99 12.50
N PRO A 101 0.18 12.80 12.73
CA PRO A 101 -0.79 12.80 11.65
C PRO A 101 -0.85 14.15 10.93
N LEU A 102 -0.60 14.16 9.61
CA LEU A 102 -0.68 15.38 8.80
C LEU A 102 -2.03 15.50 8.07
N TYR A 103 -2.52 14.39 7.52
CA TYR A 103 -3.73 14.34 6.71
C TYR A 103 -4.73 13.35 7.29
N ASN A 104 -6.02 13.67 7.20
CA ASN A 104 -7.11 12.81 7.65
C ASN A 104 -8.19 12.74 6.57
N SER A 105 -8.75 11.55 6.36
CA SER A 105 -9.89 11.34 5.46
C SER A 105 -9.68 11.83 4.02
N VAL A 106 -8.46 11.69 3.50
CA VAL A 106 -8.16 11.96 2.09
C VAL A 106 -8.93 10.96 1.22
N VAL A 107 -9.64 11.47 0.20
CA VAL A 107 -10.38 10.65 -0.77
C VAL A 107 -9.67 10.76 -2.10
N VAL A 108 -9.24 9.63 -2.66
CA VAL A 108 -8.62 9.55 -3.99
C VAL A 108 -9.58 8.81 -4.92
N ARG A 109 -10.07 9.50 -5.95
CA ARG A 109 -11.03 8.97 -6.93
C ARG A 109 -10.31 8.35 -8.13
N PRO A 110 -11.02 7.55 -8.96
CA PRO A 110 -10.46 7.06 -10.21
C PRO A 110 -9.93 8.20 -11.11
N GLY A 111 -8.67 8.10 -11.49
CA GLY A 111 -7.93 9.12 -12.25
C GLY A 111 -7.19 10.14 -11.39
N GLU A 112 -7.25 10.03 -10.06
CA GLU A 112 -6.55 10.91 -9.12
C GLU A 112 -5.39 10.18 -8.45
N TYR A 113 -4.50 10.96 -7.84
CA TYR A 113 -3.42 10.47 -6.99
C TYR A 113 -3.26 11.38 -5.77
N PHE A 114 -2.71 10.82 -4.71
CA PHE A 114 -2.20 11.52 -3.55
C PHE A 114 -0.77 11.08 -3.31
N GLU A 115 0.12 12.04 -3.12
CA GLU A 115 1.55 11.80 -2.92
C GLU A 115 2.00 12.57 -1.68
N GLY A 116 2.55 11.85 -0.71
CA GLY A 116 3.22 12.45 0.44
C GLY A 116 4.63 12.93 0.10
N GLU A 117 5.26 13.62 1.02
CA GLU A 117 6.56 14.27 0.78
C GLU A 117 7.72 13.60 1.53
N GLU A 118 8.93 13.80 1.00
CA GLU A 118 10.19 13.55 1.71
C GLU A 118 10.86 14.90 1.98
N GLN A 119 11.31 15.12 3.21
CA GLN A 119 12.01 16.33 3.61
C GLN A 119 13.50 16.05 3.76
N MET A 120 14.31 16.89 3.15
CA MET A 120 15.77 16.79 3.22
C MET A 120 16.33 17.65 4.35
N ASP A 121 17.54 17.31 4.81
CA ASP A 121 18.32 18.18 5.69
C ASP A 121 18.66 19.51 5.00
N THR A 122 19.23 20.46 5.75
CA THR A 122 19.56 21.80 5.22
C THR A 122 20.62 21.79 4.12
N ARG A 123 21.34 20.67 3.95
CA ARG A 123 22.38 20.49 2.92
C ARG A 123 21.82 19.80 1.67
N GLY A 124 20.67 19.14 1.78
CA GLY A 124 20.05 18.38 0.70
C GLY A 124 20.61 16.96 0.54
N ASP A 125 21.36 16.46 1.52
CA ASP A 125 22.12 15.21 1.40
C ASP A 125 21.38 14.01 2.01
N GLU A 126 20.52 14.23 3.00
CA GLU A 126 19.84 13.17 3.75
C GLU A 126 18.34 13.46 3.93
N ILE A 127 17.48 12.44 3.78
CA ILE A 127 16.06 12.53 4.13
C ILE A 127 15.95 12.47 5.66
N VAL A 128 15.33 13.48 6.26
CA VAL A 128 15.15 13.59 7.72
C VAL A 128 13.74 13.25 8.18
N SER A 129 12.75 13.35 7.29
CA SER A 129 11.39 12.90 7.54
C SER A 129 10.69 12.57 6.23
N PHE A 130 9.65 11.75 6.30
CA PHE A 130 8.87 11.30 5.15
C PHE A 130 7.43 11.03 5.59
N ASP A 131 6.52 11.07 4.64
CA ASP A 131 5.13 10.68 4.84
C ASP A 131 4.92 9.18 4.65
N ILE A 132 3.97 8.62 5.40
CA ILE A 132 3.58 7.21 5.30
C ILE A 132 2.07 7.07 5.39
N ILE A 133 1.50 6.12 4.65
CA ILE A 133 0.07 5.81 4.69
C ILE A 133 -0.22 4.93 5.90
N THR A 134 -0.82 5.50 6.93
CA THR A 134 -1.17 4.78 8.17
C THR A 134 -2.43 3.93 8.04
N ASN A 135 -3.42 4.38 7.25
CA ASN A 135 -4.65 3.64 7.00
C ASN A 135 -5.11 3.81 5.55
N LEU A 136 -5.69 2.75 5.00
CA LEU A 136 -6.30 2.73 3.69
C LEU A 136 -7.60 1.93 3.77
N LYS A 137 -8.69 2.52 3.26
CA LYS A 137 -9.99 1.84 3.16
C LYS A 137 -10.68 2.23 1.87
N LEU A 138 -11.42 1.27 1.32
CA LEU A 138 -12.33 1.54 0.22
C LEU A 138 -13.59 2.23 0.73
N ILE A 139 -14.01 3.29 0.06
CA ILE A 139 -15.32 3.91 0.25
C ILE A 139 -16.21 3.43 -0.91
N PRO A 140 -17.20 2.55 -0.66
CA PRO A 140 -18.11 2.11 -1.71
C PRO A 140 -18.99 3.25 -2.22
N ASP A 141 -19.22 3.31 -3.54
CA ASP A 141 -20.20 4.22 -4.11
C ASP A 141 -21.62 3.69 -3.79
N PRO A 142 -22.47 4.48 -3.11
CA PRO A 142 -23.83 4.06 -2.77
C PRO A 142 -24.73 3.81 -4.00
N ASN A 143 -24.32 4.23 -5.20
CA ASN A 143 -25.12 4.10 -6.42
C ASN A 143 -24.77 2.88 -7.28
N THR A 144 -23.84 2.02 -6.85
CA THR A 144 -23.37 0.85 -7.63
C THR A 144 -23.83 -0.50 -7.07
N THR A 145 -24.88 -0.52 -6.24
CA THR A 145 -25.57 -1.75 -5.78
C THR A 145 -26.80 -2.08 -6.61
#